data_AF-A0A957UYH8-F1
#
_entry.id   AF-A0A957UYH8-F1
#
_cell.length_a   1.000
_cell.length_b   1.000
_cell.length_c   1.000
_cell.angle_alpha   90.00
_cell.angle_beta   90.00
_cell.angle_gamma   90.00
#
_symmetry.space_group_name_H-M   'P 1'
#
loop_
_entity.id
_entity.type
_entity.pdbx_description
1 polymer ?
#
loop_
_entity_poly.entity_id
_entity_poly.type
_entity_poly.pdbx_seq_one_letter_code
_entity_poly.pdbx_strand_id
1 'polypeptide(L)' 'MTLAAMIDHIQYVVHQQGRTTAVLITPELWRHIVDTLEEMEDRALVPSLCERLALAPETAGALRWDDAAGQWQ' A
#
# COMPACT_ATOMS: atom_id res chain seq x y z
N MET A 1 -3.25 0.05 -19.74
CA MET A 1 -4.39 -0.89 -19.61
C MET A 1 -5.28 -0.38 -18.50
N THR A 2 -6.60 -0.42 -18.63
CA THR A 2 -7.52 0.02 -17.56
C THR A 2 -7.66 -1.08 -16.51
N LEU A 3 -8.00 -0.74 -15.27
CA LEU A 3 -8.26 -1.73 -14.21
C LEU A 3 -9.32 -2.76 -14.63
N ALA A 4 -10.38 -2.30 -15.30
CA ALA A 4 -11.41 -3.18 -15.83
C ALA A 4 -10.84 -4.25 -16.78
N ALA A 5 -9.99 -3.84 -17.72
CA ALA A 5 -9.34 -4.78 -18.64
C ALA A 5 -8.35 -5.74 -17.93
N MET A 6 -7.81 -5.35 -16.77
CA MET A 6 -6.93 -6.22 -15.98
C MET A 6 -7.71 -7.31 -15.23
N ILE A 7 -8.93 -6.99 -14.79
CA ILE A 7 -9.80 -7.91 -14.06
C ILE A 7 -10.34 -9.02 -14.98
N ASP A 8 -10.49 -8.76 -16.27
CA ASP A 8 -10.92 -9.76 -17.27
C ASP A 8 -9.93 -10.94 -17.42
N HIS A 9 -8.72 -10.82 -16.87
CA HIS A 9 -7.67 -11.86 -16.91
C HIS A 9 -7.52 -12.63 -15.60
N ILE A 10 -8.40 -12.42 -14.61
CA ILE A 10 -8.38 -13.16 -13.36
C ILE A 10 -8.73 -14.62 -13.61
N GLN A 11 -7.88 -15.53 -13.12
CA GLN A 11 -8.12 -16.97 -13.16
C GLN A 11 -8.21 -17.52 -11.74
N TYR A 12 -8.99 -18.59 -11.57
CA TYR A 12 -9.18 -19.24 -10.29
C TYR A 12 -8.65 -20.67 -10.34
N VAL A 13 -7.87 -21.05 -9.33
CA VAL A 13 -7.49 -22.43 -9.12
C VAL A 13 -8.56 -23.07 -8.24
N VAL A 14 -9.17 -24.15 -8.75
CA VAL A 14 -10.29 -24.84 -8.09
C VAL A 14 -9.83 -26.24 -7.70
N HIS A 15 -10.00 -26.59 -6.43
CA HIS A 15 -9.78 -27.93 -5.91
C HIS A 15 -10.80 -28.92 -6.51
N GLN A 16 -10.49 -30.22 -6.49
CA GLN A 16 -11.36 -31.27 -7.05
C GLN A 16 -12.78 -31.28 -6.46
N GLN A 17 -12.98 -30.73 -5.27
CA GLN A 17 -14.28 -30.61 -4.58
C GLN A 17 -15.02 -29.30 -4.93
N GLY A 18 -14.57 -28.54 -5.91
CA GLY A 18 -15.20 -27.28 -6.35
C GLY A 18 -14.85 -26.06 -5.49
N ARG A 19 -13.95 -26.19 -4.51
CA ARG A 19 -13.52 -25.07 -3.66
C ARG A 19 -12.36 -24.31 -4.30
N THR A 20 -12.49 -22.99 -4.46
CA THR A 20 -11.40 -22.11 -4.88
C THR A 20 -10.27 -22.12 -3.85
N THR A 21 -9.04 -22.32 -4.30
CA THR A 21 -7.84 -22.39 -3.44
C THR A 21 -6.84 -21.27 -3.72
N ALA A 22 -6.83 -20.72 -4.93
CA ALA A 22 -5.98 -19.59 -5.28
C ALA A 22 -6.60 -18.74 -6.40
N VAL A 23 -6.12 -17.51 -6.50
CA VAL A 23 -6.42 -16.59 -7.60
C VAL A 23 -5.11 -16.30 -8.32
N LEU A 24 -5.09 -16.54 -9.62
CA LEU A 24 -3.97 -16.18 -10.48
C LEU A 24 -4.29 -14.86 -11.17
N ILE A 25 -3.38 -13.90 -11.00
CA ILE A 25 -3.48 -12.54 -11.54
C ILE A 25 -2.19 -12.17 -12.24
N THR A 26 -2.23 -11.15 -13.09
CA THR A 26 -1.01 -10.63 -13.73
C THR A 26 -0.16 -9.83 -12.74
N PRO A 27 1.16 -9.71 -12.96
CA PRO A 27 2.03 -8.87 -12.13
C PRO A 27 1.57 -7.40 -12.05
N GLU A 28 0.99 -6.88 -13.13
CA GLU A 28 0.48 -5.52 -13.18
C GLU A 28 -0.75 -5.35 -12.28
N LEU A 29 -1.67 -6.33 -12.26
CA LEU A 29 -2.84 -6.29 -11.38
C LEU A 29 -2.41 -6.42 -9.92
N TRP A 30 -1.43 -7.27 -9.62
CA TRP A 30 -0.87 -7.40 -8.29
C TRP A 30 -0.29 -6.08 -7.78
N ARG A 31 0.56 -5.42 -8.59
CA ARG A 31 1.13 -4.12 -8.24
C ARG A 31 0.04 -3.09 -7.97
N HIS A 32 -1.00 -3.02 -8.81
CA HIS A 32 -2.09 -2.08 -8.59
C HIS A 32 -2.86 -2.34 -7.30
N ILE A 33 -3.05 -3.61 -6.92
CA ILE A 33 -3.68 -3.97 -5.64
C ILE A 33 -2.82 -3.47 -4.48
N VAL A 34 -1.52 -3.74 -4.50
CA VAL A 34 -0.59 -3.30 -3.44
C VAL A 34 -0.55 -1.78 -3.34
N ASP A 35 -0.33 -1.08 -4.46
CA ASP A 35 -0.31 0.39 -4.50
C ASP A 35 -1.62 0.99 -3.93
N THR A 36 -2.76 0.36 -4.22
CA THR A 36 -4.06 0.82 -3.72
C THR A 36 -4.19 0.61 -2.21
N LEU A 37 -3.70 -0.52 -1.69
CA LEU A 37 -3.71 -0.80 -0.25
C LEU A 37 -2.80 0.17 0.50
N GLU A 38 -1.60 0.43 -0.01
CA GLU A 38 -0.66 1.41 0.55
C GLU A 38 -1.27 2.82 0.60
N GLU A 39 -1.88 3.28 -0.50
CA GLU A 39 -2.57 4.59 -0.53
C GLU A 39 -3.71 4.66 0.51
N MET A 40 -4.43 3.55 0.72
CA MET A 40 -5.50 3.51 1.73
C MET A 40 -4.94 3.58 3.16
N GLU A 41 -3.85 2.87 3.44
CA GLU A 41 -3.15 2.93 4.72
C GLU A 41 -2.61 4.33 4.98
N ASP A 42 -1.95 4.94 4.00
CA ASP A 42 -1.43 6.31 4.08
C ASP A 42 -2.55 7.31 4.37
N ARG A 43 -3.67 7.24 3.64
CA ARG A 43 -4.84 8.10 3.89
C ARG A 43 -5.40 7.94 5.28
N ALA A 44 -5.37 6.73 5.84
CA ALA A 44 -5.82 6.48 7.21
C ALA A 44 -4.83 7.05 8.24
N LEU A 45 -3.52 7.04 7.94
CA LEU A 45 -2.47 7.55 8.81
C LEU A 45 -2.37 9.08 8.83
N VAL A 46 -2.55 9.73 7.68
CA VAL A 46 -2.36 11.19 7.49
C VAL A 46 -3.08 12.04 8.55
N PRO A 47 -4.37 11.84 8.87
CA PRO A 47 -5.05 12.65 9.89
C PRO A 47 -4.35 12.60 11.25
N SER A 48 -3.97 11.40 11.70
CA SER A 48 -3.28 11.21 12.98
C SER A 48 -1.89 11.87 13.01
N LEU A 49 -1.18 11.85 11.88
CA LEU A 49 0.12 12.51 11.75
C LEU A 49 -0.03 14.04 11.75
N CYS A 50 -1.05 14.56 11.07
CA CYS A 50 -1.37 16.00 11.08
C CYS A 50 -1.71 16.50 12.48
N GLU A 51 -2.52 15.75 13.25
CA GLU A 51 -2.83 16.08 14.64
C GLU A 51 -1.58 16.14 15.52
N ARG A 52 -0.67 15.18 15.36
CA ARG A 52 0.62 15.15 16.07
C ARG A 52 1.52 16.33 15.65
N LEU A 53 1.66 16.58 14.35
CA LEU A 53 2.44 17.71 13.83
C LEU A 53 1.96 19.06 14.37
N ALA A 54 0.65 19.23 14.57
CA ALA A 54 0.08 20.45 15.16
C ALA A 54 0.51 20.67 16.62
N LEU A 55 0.84 19.61 17.36
CA LEU A 55 1.34 19.71 18.73
C LEU A 55 2.83 20.07 18.74
N ALA A 56 3.65 19.25 18.08
CA ALA A 56 5.06 19.56 17.81
C ALA A 56 5.61 18.58 16.76
N PRO A 57 6.58 18.98 15.90
CA PRO A 57 7.14 18.13 14.85
C PRO A 57 7.68 16.79 15.35
N GLU A 58 8.34 16.79 16.50
CA GLU A 58 8.98 15.59 17.08
C GLU A 58 7.92 14.54 17.47
N THR A 59 6.72 14.98 17.84
CA THR A 59 5.64 14.07 18.23
C THR A 59 5.09 13.28 17.05
N ALA A 60 5.27 13.75 15.83
CA ALA A 60 4.96 13.02 14.59
C ALA A 60 6.12 12.14 14.10
N GLY A 61 7.24 12.12 14.82
CA GLY A 61 8.46 11.44 14.39
C GLY A 61 9.26 12.21 13.34
N ALA A 62 8.98 13.50 13.14
CA ALA A 62 9.78 14.32 12.24
C ALA A 62 11.18 14.55 12.82
N LEU A 63 12.18 14.46 11.97
CA LEU A 63 13.58 14.71 12.29
C LEU A 63 14.02 16.00 11.59
N ARG A 64 14.93 16.76 12.23
CA ARG A 64 15.58 17.87 11.55
C ARG A 64 16.48 17.29 10.46
N TRP A 65 16.52 17.96 9.31
CA TRP A 65 17.35 17.52 8.18
C TRP A 65 18.82 17.37 8.56
N ASP A 66 19.35 18.32 9.34
CA ASP A 66 20.74 18.29 9.81
C ASP A 66 21.05 17.04 10.66
N ASP A 67 20.07 16.54 11.42
CA ASP A 67 20.22 15.34 12.27
C ASP A 67 20.15 14.05 11.43
N ALA A 68 19.41 14.06 10.33
CA ALA A 68 19.23 12.91 9.43
C ALA A 68 20.33 12.79 8.39
N ALA A 69 20.90 13.91 7.91
CA ALA A 69 21.86 13.94 6.80
C ALA A 69 23.12 13.08 7.04
N GLY A 70 23.53 12.91 8.30
CA GLY A 70 24.68 12.07 8.67
C GLY A 70 24.42 10.56 8.68
N GLN A 71 23.17 10.11 8.49
CA GLN A 71 22.79 8.68 8.61
C GLN A 71 22.71 7.95 7.26
N TRP A 72 22.86 8.67 6.14
CA TRP A 72 22.69 8.15 4.77
C TRP A 72 24.01 7.83 4.05
N GLN A 73 25.11 7.63 4.80
CA GLN A 73 26.39 7.13 4.27
C GLN A 73 26.45 5.60 4.33
#